data_AF-A0A536REH5-F1
#
_entry.id   AF-A0A536REH5-F1
#
_cell.length_a   1.000
_cell.length_b   1.000
_cell.length_c   1.000
_cell.angle_alpha   90.00
_cell.angle_beta   90.00
_cell.angle_gamma   90.00
#
_symmetry.space_group_name_H-M   'P 1'
#
loop_
_entity.id
_entity.type
_entity.pdbx_description
1 polymer ?
#
loop_
_entity_poly.entity_id
_entity_poly.type
_entity_poly.pdbx_seq_one_letter_code
_entity_poly.pdbx_strand_id
1 'polypeptide(L)'
;MSFINEHRERFGVEPICDTLQVAPSTYYAAVSRPPSVRQLRDRSLKVEIARMHQENFDVYGTEKVWKQLRRESVEVGRDRVGRLMAELELEGAVRGKSWRTTIPTPAASRPADLVDRDFSATAPNRL
;
A
#
# COMPACT_ATOMS: atom_id res chain seq x y z
N MET A 1 10.98 -6.49 10.99
CA MET A 1 12.09 -7.48 10.96
C MET A 1 13.15 -7.20 9.90
N SER A 2 12.93 -6.30 8.93
CA SER A 2 13.93 -6.01 7.87
C SER A 2 15.29 -5.60 8.43
N PHE A 3 15.31 -4.69 9.42
CA PHE A 3 16.55 -4.20 10.03
C PHE A 3 17.40 -5.32 10.67
N ILE A 4 16.78 -6.20 11.48
CA ILE A 4 17.48 -7.33 12.11
C ILE A 4 18.03 -8.26 11.04
N ASN A 5 17.25 -8.57 10.00
CA ASN A 5 17.68 -9.44 8.91
C ASN A 5 18.86 -8.86 8.13
N GLU A 6 18.87 -7.55 7.87
CA GLU A 6 19.91 -6.87 7.13
C GLU A 6 21.24 -6.81 7.90
N HIS A 7 21.19 -6.71 9.23
CA HIS A 7 22.37 -6.48 10.06
C HIS A 7 22.82 -7.69 10.89
N ARG A 8 22.09 -8.82 10.83
CA ARG A 8 22.39 -10.03 11.62
C ARG A 8 23.79 -10.59 11.38
N GLU A 9 24.33 -10.45 10.17
CA GLU A 9 25.67 -10.98 9.82
C GLU A 9 26.79 -10.16 10.46
N ARG A 10 26.55 -8.86 10.66
CA ARG A 10 27.53 -7.93 11.23
C ARG A 10 27.51 -7.90 12.75
N PHE A 11 26.32 -7.92 13.36
CA PHE A 11 26.18 -7.70 14.80
C PHE A 11 25.56 -8.89 15.57
N GLY A 12 25.08 -9.92 14.87
CA GLY A 12 24.32 -11.00 15.49
C GLY A 12 22.87 -10.60 15.79
N VAL A 13 21.99 -11.60 15.91
CA VAL A 13 20.55 -11.37 16.16
C VAL A 13 20.31 -10.89 17.59
N GLU A 14 20.91 -11.54 18.59
CA GLU A 14 20.67 -11.26 20.00
C GLU A 14 21.05 -9.83 20.42
N PRO A 15 22.22 -9.27 20.04
CA PRO A 15 22.58 -7.89 20.42
C PRO A 15 21.65 -6.84 19.80
N ILE A 16 21.19 -7.05 18.57
CA ILE A 16 20.22 -6.17 17.91
C ILE A 16 18.86 -6.27 18.62
N CYS A 17 18.41 -7.49 18.90
CA CYS A 17 17.18 -7.76 19.64
C CYS A 17 17.16 -7.10 21.02
N ASP A 18 18.27 -7.19 21.76
CA ASP A 18 18.42 -6.55 23.07
C ASP A 18 18.32 -5.03 22.98
N THR A 19 19.03 -4.41 22.03
CA THR A 19 19.00 -2.96 21.80
C THR A 19 17.60 -2.46 21.40
N LEU A 20 16.87 -3.22 20.59
CA LEU A 20 15.51 -2.91 20.16
C LEU A 20 14.43 -3.32 21.17
N GLN A 21 14.81 -3.92 22.30
CA GLN A 21 13.90 -4.44 23.32
C GLN A 21 12.90 -5.47 22.77
N VAL A 22 13.35 -6.34 21.86
CA VAL A 22 12.57 -7.43 21.27
C VAL A 22 13.17 -8.76 21.69
N ALA A 23 12.37 -9.69 22.21
CA ALA A 23 12.86 -11.02 22.57
C ALA A 23 13.38 -11.79 21.31
N PRO A 24 14.57 -12.42 21.36
CA PRO A 24 15.11 -13.21 20.25
C PRO A 24 14.17 -14.34 19.79
N SER A 25 13.43 -14.95 20.72
CA SER A 25 12.41 -15.95 20.40
C SER A 25 11.32 -15.42 19.47
N THR A 26 10.91 -14.17 19.61
CA THR A 26 9.94 -13.50 18.73
C THR A 26 10.49 -13.33 17.31
N TYR A 27 11.79 -13.04 17.17
CA TYR A 27 12.45 -12.98 15.87
C TYR A 27 12.42 -14.35 15.18
N TYR A 28 12.93 -15.39 15.84
CA TYR A 28 12.99 -16.72 15.24
C TYR A 28 11.59 -17.28 14.95
N ALA A 29 10.63 -17.07 15.84
CA ALA A 29 9.24 -17.45 15.61
C ALA A 29 8.61 -16.73 14.42
N ALA A 30 8.98 -15.46 14.17
CA ALA A 30 8.53 -14.73 12.99
C ALA A 30 9.20 -15.23 11.70
N VAL A 31 10.49 -15.57 11.76
CA VAL A 31 11.27 -16.11 10.63
C VAL A 31 10.77 -17.50 10.23
N SER A 32 10.48 -18.38 11.19
CA SER A 32 10.03 -19.75 10.93
C SER A 32 8.53 -19.87 10.68
N ARG A 33 7.76 -18.78 10.82
CA ARG A 33 6.30 -18.83 10.69
C ARG A 33 5.90 -19.20 9.25
N PRO A 34 5.17 -20.30 9.04
CA PRO A 34 4.69 -20.64 7.71
C PRO A 34 3.68 -19.59 7.21
N PRO A 35 3.53 -19.42 5.89
CA PRO A 35 2.53 -18.53 5.34
C PRO A 35 1.13 -18.97 5.79
N SER A 36 0.32 -18.00 6.20
CA SER A 36 -1.07 -18.25 6.55
C SER A 36 -1.88 -18.71 5.33
N VAL A 37 -3.00 -19.39 5.57
CA VAL A 37 -3.96 -19.80 4.52
C VAL A 37 -4.37 -18.62 3.64
N ARG A 38 -4.55 -17.44 4.23
CA ARG A 38 -4.84 -16.20 3.51
C ARG A 38 -3.70 -15.80 2.57
N GLN A 39 -2.46 -15.81 3.05
CA GLN A 39 -1.28 -15.49 2.23
C GLN A 39 -1.10 -16.47 1.07
N LEU A 40 -1.36 -17.76 1.29
CA LEU A 40 -1.34 -18.76 0.22
C LEU A 40 -2.40 -18.47 -0.85
N ARG A 41 -3.64 -18.20 -0.44
CA ARG A 41 -4.73 -17.82 -1.36
C ARG A 41 -4.42 -16.53 -2.12
N ASP A 42 -3.87 -15.53 -1.43
CA ASP A 42 -3.44 -14.27 -2.06
C ASP A 42 -2.32 -14.50 -3.07
N ARG A 43 -1.37 -15.40 -2.80
CA ARG A 43 -0.30 -15.77 -3.74
C ARG A 43 -0.86 -16.39 -5.02
N SER A 44 -1.79 -17.33 -4.90
CA SER A 44 -2.48 -17.91 -6.08
C SER A 44 -3.26 -16.85 -6.85
N LEU A 45 -3.99 -16.00 -6.15
CA LEU A 45 -4.78 -14.94 -6.78
C LEU A 45 -3.93 -13.88 -7.47
N LYS A 46 -2.74 -13.57 -6.94
CA LYS A 46 -1.77 -12.66 -7.58
C LYS A 46 -1.33 -13.17 -8.96
N VAL A 47 -1.14 -14.49 -9.11
CA VAL A 47 -0.77 -15.09 -10.39
C VAL A 47 -1.90 -14.90 -11.41
N GLU A 48 -3.14 -15.16 -11.03
CA GLU A 48 -4.30 -14.96 -11.91
C GLU A 48 -4.50 -13.48 -12.28
N ILE A 49 -4.36 -12.58 -11.31
CA ILE A 49 -4.46 -11.13 -11.54
C ILE A 49 -3.40 -10.67 -12.55
N ALA A 50 -2.14 -11.09 -12.39
CA ALA A 50 -1.05 -10.75 -13.29
C ALA A 50 -1.27 -11.31 -14.70
N ARG A 51 -1.69 -12.58 -14.79
CA ARG A 51 -2.05 -13.22 -16.07
C ARG A 51 -3.14 -12.42 -16.80
N MET A 52 -4.25 -12.12 -16.13
CA MET A 52 -5.36 -11.37 -16.72
C MET A 52 -4.95 -9.96 -17.14
N HIS A 53 -4.12 -9.28 -16.34
CA HIS A 53 -3.62 -7.95 -16.66
C HIS A 53 -2.78 -7.98 -17.94
N GLN A 54 -1.84 -8.92 -18.04
CA GLN A 54 -0.98 -9.09 -19.21
C GLN A 54 -1.75 -9.51 -20.47
N GLU A 55 -2.69 -10.46 -20.36
CA GLU A 55 -3.55 -10.90 -21.47
C GLU A 55 -4.42 -9.76 -22.03
N ASN A 56 -4.70 -8.74 -21.20
CA ASN A 56 -5.47 -7.56 -21.59
C ASN A 56 -4.59 -6.33 -21.86
N PHE A 57 -3.34 -6.55 -22.31
CA PHE A 57 -2.39 -5.50 -22.73
C PHE A 57 -2.14 -4.45 -21.65
N ASP A 58 -2.13 -4.86 -20.38
CA ASP A 58 -1.91 -4.00 -19.22
C ASP A 58 -2.97 -2.89 -19.04
N VAL A 59 -4.09 -2.94 -19.79
CA VAL A 59 -5.15 -1.93 -19.77
C VAL A 59 -6.06 -2.09 -18.55
N TYR A 60 -6.16 -3.29 -17.99
CA TYR A 60 -7.17 -3.61 -16.99
C TYR A 60 -6.77 -3.14 -15.60
N GLY A 61 -7.46 -2.12 -15.08
CA GLY A 61 -7.36 -1.74 -13.67
C GLY A 61 -8.20 -2.63 -12.75
N THR A 62 -8.15 -2.34 -11.44
CA THR A 62 -8.85 -3.06 -10.37
C THR A 62 -10.28 -3.47 -10.71
N GLU A 63 -11.09 -2.54 -11.22
CA GLU A 63 -12.50 -2.82 -11.49
C GLU A 63 -12.69 -3.82 -12.64
N LYS A 64 -11.88 -3.72 -13.69
CA LYS A 64 -11.97 -4.62 -14.86
C LYS A 64 -11.45 -6.01 -14.52
N VAL A 65 -10.32 -6.09 -13.81
CA VAL A 65 -9.79 -7.38 -13.31
C VAL A 65 -10.80 -8.05 -12.38
N TRP A 66 -11.39 -7.31 -11.44
CA TRP A 66 -12.41 -7.85 -10.54
C TRP A 66 -13.65 -8.38 -11.28
N LYS A 67 -14.15 -7.65 -12.29
CA LYS A 67 -15.26 -8.12 -13.13
C LYS A 67 -14.86 -9.36 -13.94
N GLN A 68 -13.63 -9.44 -14.44
CA GLN A 68 -13.13 -10.60 -15.17
C GLN A 68 -13.02 -11.83 -14.28
N LEU A 69 -12.46 -11.70 -13.07
CA LEU A 69 -12.42 -12.76 -12.06
C LEU A 69 -13.82 -13.30 -11.74
N ARG A 70 -14.82 -12.42 -11.61
CA ARG A 70 -16.22 -12.85 -11.41
C ARG A 70 -16.80 -13.60 -12.61
N ARG A 71 -16.42 -13.24 -13.84
CA ARG A 71 -16.84 -13.96 -15.06
C ARG A 71 -16.23 -15.36 -15.13
N GLU A 72 -15.03 -15.53 -14.60
CA GLU A 72 -14.35 -16.82 -14.43
C GLU A 72 -14.77 -17.55 -13.14
N SER A 73 -15.88 -17.12 -12.53
CA SER A 73 -16.46 -17.73 -11.31
C SER A 73 -15.56 -17.70 -10.08
N VAL A 74 -14.56 -16.81 -10.03
CA VAL A 74 -13.72 -16.60 -8.84
C VAL A 74 -14.36 -15.54 -7.93
N GLU A 75 -14.83 -15.96 -6.76
CA GLU A 75 -15.47 -15.06 -5.80
C GLU A 75 -14.43 -14.27 -4.99
N VAL A 76 -14.23 -13.01 -5.37
CA VAL A 76 -13.30 -12.08 -4.71
C VAL A 76 -13.95 -10.70 -4.57
N GLY A 77 -13.67 -10.03 -3.45
CA GLY A 77 -14.04 -8.62 -3.25
C GLY A 77 -13.15 -7.67 -4.06
N ARG A 78 -13.76 -6.59 -4.59
CA ARG A 78 -13.05 -5.58 -5.41
C ARG A 78 -11.81 -5.02 -4.71
N ASP A 79 -11.93 -4.67 -3.42
CA ASP A 79 -10.82 -4.03 -2.69
C ASP A 79 -9.69 -5.01 -2.40
N ARG A 80 -9.98 -6.32 -2.31
CA ARG A 80 -8.95 -7.35 -2.24
C ARG A 80 -8.16 -7.43 -3.54
N VAL A 81 -8.82 -7.33 -4.69
CA VAL A 81 -8.14 -7.25 -6.00
C VAL A 81 -7.27 -5.99 -6.06
N GLY A 82 -7.81 -4.83 -5.68
CA GLY A 82 -7.08 -3.56 -5.73
C GLY A 82 -5.84 -3.57 -4.85
N ARG A 83 -5.94 -4.09 -3.62
CA ARG A 83 -4.77 -4.28 -2.75
C ARG A 83 -3.73 -5.19 -3.39
N LEU A 84 -4.13 -6.33 -3.97
CA LEU A 84 -3.19 -7.28 -4.57
C LEU A 84 -2.55 -6.73 -5.85
N MET A 85 -3.27 -5.95 -6.65
CA MET A 85 -2.71 -5.23 -7.79
C MET A 85 -1.67 -4.19 -7.34
N ALA A 86 -1.96 -3.41 -6.29
CA ALA A 86 -0.99 -2.46 -5.74
C ALA A 86 0.27 -3.16 -5.19
N GLU A 87 0.12 -4.30 -4.51
CA GLU A 87 1.26 -5.12 -4.05
C GLU A 87 2.07 -5.73 -5.21
N LEU A 88 1.52 -5.80 -6.42
CA LEU A 88 2.20 -6.24 -7.64
C LEU A 88 2.65 -5.08 -8.52
N GLU A 89 2.43 -3.83 -8.09
CA GLU A 89 2.70 -2.62 -8.87
C GLU A 89 1.98 -2.61 -10.24
N LEU A 90 0.81 -3.26 -10.30
CA LEU A 90 -0.03 -3.31 -11.50
C LEU A 90 -1.06 -2.19 -11.47
N GLU A 91 -1.07 -1.41 -12.54
CA GLU A 91 -2.03 -0.33 -12.74
C GLU A 91 -2.78 -0.55 -14.05
N GLY A 92 -4.04 -0.09 -14.09
CA GLY A 92 -4.80 -0.06 -15.34
C GLY A 92 -4.52 1.22 -16.11
N ALA A 93 -4.59 1.14 -17.44
CA ALA A 93 -4.47 2.32 -18.29
C ALA A 93 -5.58 3.35 -17.97
N VAL A 94 -5.15 4.54 -17.54
CA VAL A 94 -6.02 5.70 -17.32
C VAL A 94 -6.00 6.57 -18.59
N ARG A 95 -7.16 6.84 -19.18
CA ARG A 95 -7.28 7.80 -20.29
C ARG A 95 -7.41 9.22 -19.74
N GLY A 96 -6.62 10.12 -20.30
CA GLY A 96 -6.69 11.56 -20.03
C GLY A 96 -5.62 12.06 -19.08
N LYS A 97 -5.37 13.36 -19.13
CA LYS A 97 -4.48 14.05 -18.19
C LYS A 97 -5.24 14.30 -16.89
N SER A 98 -4.59 14.16 -15.73
CA SER A 98 -5.14 14.66 -14.48
C SER A 98 -5.41 16.17 -14.63
N TRP A 99 -6.68 16.56 -14.63
CA TRP A 99 -7.03 17.98 -14.75
C TRP A 99 -6.78 18.65 -13.40
N ARG A 100 -6.02 19.75 -13.41
CA ARG A 100 -5.88 20.64 -12.26
C ARG A 100 -6.63 21.92 -12.61
N THR A 101 -7.87 22.03 -12.16
CA THR A 101 -8.73 23.21 -12.40
C THR A 101 -8.15 24.48 -11.80
N THR A 102 -7.55 24.33 -10.62
CA THR A 102 -7.19 25.44 -9.76
C THR A 102 -5.68 25.43 -9.55
N ILE A 103 -5.03 26.39 -10.18
CA ILE A 103 -3.64 26.73 -9.92
C ILE A 103 -3.70 27.92 -8.95
N PRO A 104 -3.16 27.80 -7.72
CA PRO A 104 -3.11 28.92 -6.80
C PRO A 104 -2.33 30.08 -7.44
N THR A 105 -2.94 31.26 -7.51
CA THR A 105 -2.24 32.50 -7.90
C THR A 105 -1.78 33.19 -6.62
N PRO A 106 -0.48 33.16 -6.27
CA PRO A 106 -0.01 33.75 -5.02
C PRO A 106 -0.22 35.26 -4.96
N ALA A 107 -0.28 35.91 -6.13
CA ALA A 107 -0.47 37.36 -6.29
C ALA A 107 -1.95 37.80 -6.29
N ALA A 108 -2.92 36.87 -6.21
CA ALA A 108 -4.33 37.25 -6.13
C ALA A 108 -4.62 37.91 -4.77
N SER A 109 -5.41 38.99 -4.76
CA SER A 109 -5.84 39.60 -3.51
C SER A 109 -6.65 38.59 -2.71
N ARG A 110 -6.21 38.33 -1.49
CA ARG A 110 -6.95 37.51 -0.53
C ARG A 110 -7.86 38.45 0.26
N PRO A 111 -9.15 38.12 0.46
CA PRO A 111 -9.98 38.89 1.36
C PRO A 111 -9.33 38.88 2.76
N ALA A 112 -9.36 40.04 3.43
CA ALA A 112 -8.88 40.14 4.80
C ALA A 112 -9.73 39.25 5.72
N ASP A 113 -9.10 38.58 6.68
CA ASP A 113 -9.81 37.82 7.69
C ASP A 113 -10.40 38.79 8.73
N LEU A 114 -11.64 39.24 8.51
CA LEU A 114 -12.30 40.25 9.34
C LEU A 114 -12.66 39.77 10.76
N VAL A 115 -12.35 38.51 11.09
CA VAL A 115 -12.69 37.85 12.36
C VAL A 115 -11.42 37.44 13.13
N ASP A 116 -10.23 37.83 12.65
CA ASP A 116 -8.93 37.57 13.29
C ASP A 116 -8.78 36.14 13.85
N ARG A 117 -9.02 35.12 13.00
CA ARG A 117 -9.01 33.73 13.48
C ARG A 117 -7.59 33.26 13.72
N ASP A 118 -7.35 32.77 14.93
CA ASP A 118 -6.12 32.07 15.27
C ASP A 118 -6.18 30.61 14.79
N PHE A 119 -5.37 30.29 13.78
CA PHE A 119 -5.18 28.92 13.28
C PHE A 119 -3.82 28.34 13.72
N SER A 120 -3.14 28.97 14.68
CA SER A 120 -1.90 28.43 15.22
C SER A 120 -2.21 27.18 16.05
N ALA A 121 -1.52 26.09 15.73
CA ALA A 121 -1.62 24.84 16.47
C ALA A 121 -0.22 24.24 16.64
N THR A 122 0.10 23.76 17.84
CA THR A 122 1.43 23.20 18.13
C THR A 122 1.66 21.85 17.44
N ALA A 123 0.60 21.14 17.05
CA ALA A 123 0.68 19.86 16.35
C ALA A 123 -0.63 19.58 15.56
N PRO A 124 -0.60 18.68 14.55
CA PRO A 124 -1.81 18.21 13.88
C PRO A 124 -2.83 17.65 14.88
N ASN A 125 -4.12 17.93 14.66
CA ASN A 125 -5.24 17.55 15.53
C ASN A 125 -5.20 18.16 16.95
N ARG A 126 -4.65 19.37 17.10
CA ARG A 126 -4.77 20.16 18.33
C ARG A 126 -5.31 21.54 17.99
N LEU A 127 -6.16 22.06 18.88
CA LEU A 127 -6.63 23.45 18.89
C LEU A 127 -5.84 24.23 19.95
#